data_AF-A0AAX3LJE8-F1
#
_entry.id   AF-A0AAX3LJE8-F1
#
_cell.length_a   1.000
_cell.length_b   1.000
_cell.length_c   1.000
_cell.angle_alpha   90.00
_cell.angle_beta   90.00
_cell.angle_gamma   90.00
#
_symmetry.space_group_name_H-M   'P 1'
#
loop_
_entity.id
_entity.type
_entity.pdbx_description
1 polymer ?
#
loop_
_entity_poly.entity_id
_entity_poly.type
_entity_poly.pdbx_seq_one_letter_code
_entity_poly.pdbx_strand_id
1 'polypeptide(L)'
;MKKLYDAANAALDVVDTEIAQGFPEPEWATQLREAIAEMNAPEPSEDEADWQRFIRMYAEEIGPTPTAEQAMLLKYFKEAGENLPVDDTPHWFHAAWRKFDVIYTRGLGSKDMVVWHLMHIDKAVDRTLEKFFPPA
;
A
#
# COMPACT_ATOMS: atom_id res chain seq x y z
N MET A 1 5.35 14.21 8.92
CA MET A 1 5.08 13.56 7.62
C MET A 1 3.93 14.23 6.88
N LYS A 2 2.72 14.41 7.44
CA LYS A 2 1.59 15.13 6.77
C LYS A 2 1.98 16.43 6.03
N LYS A 3 2.74 17.31 6.69
CA LYS A 3 3.24 18.56 6.10
C LYS A 3 4.12 18.38 4.85
N LEU A 4 4.87 17.28 4.75
CA LEU A 4 5.72 17.00 3.58
C LEU A 4 4.89 16.52 2.40
N TYR A 5 3.86 15.70 2.65
CA TYR A 5 2.91 15.27 1.62
C TYR A 5 2.11 16.46 1.08
N ASP A 6 1.60 17.32 1.96
CA ASP A 6 0.87 18.53 1.55
C ASP A 6 1.79 19.48 0.74
N ALA A 7 3.05 19.62 1.16
CA ALA A 7 4.04 20.42 0.43
C ALA A 7 4.43 19.81 -0.93
N ALA A 8 4.51 18.48 -1.03
CA ALA A 8 4.78 17.78 -2.28
C ALA A 8 3.66 18.01 -3.30
N ASN A 9 2.40 17.89 -2.87
CA ASN A 9 1.24 18.17 -3.73
C ASN A 9 1.21 19.66 -4.14
N ALA A 10 1.44 20.58 -3.21
CA ALA A 10 1.52 22.01 -3.53
C ALA A 10 2.65 22.34 -4.52
N ALA A 11 3.78 21.63 -4.46
CA ALA A 11 4.86 21.79 -5.44
C ALA A 11 4.45 21.25 -6.83
N LEU A 12 3.71 20.14 -6.89
CA LEU A 12 3.16 19.62 -8.14
C LEU A 12 2.12 20.57 -8.75
N ASP A 13 1.28 21.22 -7.94
CA ASP A 13 0.31 22.23 -8.42
C ASP A 13 0.99 23.42 -9.11
N VAL A 14 2.15 23.85 -8.60
CA VAL A 14 2.96 24.91 -9.24
C VAL A 14 3.51 24.43 -10.58
N VAL A 15 4.05 23.20 -10.63
CA VAL A 15 4.54 22.59 -11.88
C VAL A 15 3.41 22.47 -12.90
N ASP A 16 2.20 22.07 -12.49
CA ASP A 16 1.04 21.99 -13.38
C ASP A 16 0.68 23.36 -13.98
N THR A 17 0.82 24.42 -13.18
CA THR A 17 0.63 25.80 -13.64
C THR A 17 1.69 26.21 -14.67
N GLU A 18 2.95 25.80 -14.49
CA GLU A 18 4.03 26.06 -15.44
C GLU A 18 3.85 25.25 -16.74
N ILE A 19 3.45 23.98 -16.65
CA ILE A 19 3.14 23.14 -17.81
C ILE A 19 2.00 23.76 -18.64
N ALA A 20 0.96 24.26 -17.98
CA ALA A 20 -0.14 24.95 -18.65
C ALA A 20 0.31 26.23 -19.40
N GLN A 21 1.44 26.81 -19.02
CA GLN A 21 2.07 27.95 -19.69
C GLN A 21 3.07 27.55 -20.79
N GLY A 22 3.23 26.25 -21.06
CA GLY A 22 4.08 25.71 -22.12
C GLY A 22 5.50 25.33 -21.70
N PHE A 23 5.80 25.32 -20.39
CA PHE A 23 7.07 24.79 -19.89
C PHE A 23 7.07 23.25 -19.91
N PRO A 24 8.21 22.59 -20.18
CA PRO A 24 8.30 21.13 -20.14
C PRO A 24 8.20 20.60 -18.71
N GLU A 25 7.62 19.41 -18.54
CA GLU A 25 7.58 18.73 -17.24
C GLU A 25 8.99 18.34 -16.78
N PRO A 26 9.41 18.70 -15.56
CA PRO A 26 10.70 18.29 -15.03
C PRO A 26 10.65 16.83 -14.52
N GLU A 27 11.74 16.08 -14.72
CA GLU A 27 11.83 14.66 -14.36
C GLU A 27 11.49 14.35 -12.89
N TRP A 28 11.89 15.22 -11.97
CA TRP A 28 11.59 15.06 -10.54
C TRP A 28 10.09 15.10 -10.24
N ALA A 29 9.29 15.82 -11.03
CA ALA A 29 7.84 15.89 -10.84
C ALA A 29 7.19 14.57 -11.24
N THR A 30 7.63 13.95 -12.34
CA THR A 30 7.19 12.61 -12.74
C THR A 30 7.55 11.57 -11.67
N GLN A 31 8.80 11.56 -11.20
CA GLN A 31 9.24 10.65 -10.12
C GLN A 31 8.44 10.83 -8.82
N LEU A 32 8.11 12.08 -8.48
CA LEU A 32 7.32 12.40 -7.30
C LEU A 32 5.87 11.92 -7.44
N ARG A 33 5.27 12.09 -8.62
CA ARG A 33 3.92 11.57 -8.93
C ARG A 33 3.87 10.05 -8.84
N GLU A 34 4.86 9.36 -9.41
CA GLU A 34 4.98 7.90 -9.31
C GLU A 34 5.06 7.44 -7.85
N ALA A 35 5.92 8.08 -7.05
CA ALA A 35 6.05 7.75 -5.63
C ALA A 35 4.75 7.98 -4.84
N ILE A 36 4.04 9.08 -5.10
CA ILE A 36 2.74 9.38 -4.48
C ILE A 36 1.69 8.34 -4.91
N ALA A 37 1.63 7.99 -6.20
CA ALA A 37 0.71 6.99 -6.72
C ALA A 37 0.97 5.59 -6.13
N GLU A 38 2.24 5.21 -5.95
CA GLU A 38 2.61 3.95 -5.27
C GLU A 38 2.12 3.89 -3.82
N MET A 39 2.03 5.03 -3.13
CA MET A 39 1.56 5.09 -1.74
C MET A 39 0.04 5.24 -1.60
N ASN A 40 -0.63 5.75 -2.64
CA ASN A 40 -2.07 5.93 -2.61
C ASN A 40 -2.84 4.61 -2.73
N ALA A 41 -4.06 4.65 -2.19
CA ALA A 41 -5.02 3.59 -2.35
C ALA A 41 -5.41 3.48 -3.84
N PRO A 42 -5.44 2.26 -4.42
CA PRO A 42 -5.98 2.08 -5.75
C PRO A 42 -7.45 2.51 -5.79
N GLU A 43 -7.88 3.11 -6.90
CA GLU A 43 -9.28 3.48 -7.11
C GLU A 43 -10.16 2.21 -7.13
N PRO A 44 -11.33 2.21 -6.45
CA PRO A 44 -12.23 1.06 -6.45
C PRO A 44 -12.85 0.83 -7.83
N SER A 45 -12.96 -0.45 -8.23
CA SER A 45 -13.68 -0.88 -9.44
C SER A 45 -14.95 -1.66 -9.09
N GLU A 46 -15.94 -1.72 -9.99
CA GLU A 46 -17.17 -2.51 -9.77
C GLU A 46 -16.89 -4.01 -9.59
N ASP A 47 -15.87 -4.54 -10.26
CA ASP A 47 -15.41 -5.93 -10.16
C ASP A 47 -14.16 -6.08 -9.26
N GLU A 48 -14.02 -5.25 -8.23
CA GLU A 48 -12.88 -5.28 -7.30
C GLU A 48 -12.75 -6.65 -6.60
N ALA A 49 -11.63 -7.33 -6.82
CA ALA A 49 -11.32 -8.59 -6.14
C ALA A 49 -10.99 -8.33 -4.65
N ASP A 50 -11.21 -9.33 -3.80
CA ASP A 50 -11.01 -9.21 -2.34
C ASP A 50 -9.60 -8.73 -1.95
N TRP A 51 -8.57 -9.20 -2.65
CA TRP A 51 -7.19 -8.75 -2.42
C TRP A 51 -6.97 -7.28 -2.79
N GLN A 52 -7.62 -6.78 -3.85
CA GLN A 52 -7.58 -5.37 -4.25
C GLN A 52 -8.28 -4.50 -3.21
N ARG A 53 -9.47 -4.95 -2.78
CA ARG A 53 -10.25 -4.30 -1.71
C ARG A 53 -9.47 -4.19 -0.42
N PHE A 54 -8.78 -5.25 -0.01
CA PHE A 54 -7.95 -5.23 1.20
C PHE A 54 -6.81 -4.19 1.09
N ILE A 55 -6.08 -4.19 -0.03
CA ILE A 55 -4.99 -3.23 -0.28
C ILE A 55 -5.52 -1.79 -0.20
N ARG A 56 -6.67 -1.52 -0.82
CA ARG A 56 -7.32 -0.21 -0.77
C ARG A 56 -7.68 0.19 0.65
N MET A 57 -8.34 -0.69 1.40
CA MET A 57 -8.72 -0.44 2.79
C MET A 57 -7.50 -0.20 3.69
N TYR A 58 -6.41 -0.94 3.50
CA TYR A 58 -5.16 -0.73 4.24
C TYR A 58 -4.51 0.62 3.90
N ALA A 59 -4.46 0.99 2.61
CA ALA A 59 -3.93 2.27 2.18
C ALA A 59 -4.75 3.47 2.71
N GLU A 60 -6.08 3.34 2.74
CA GLU A 60 -6.97 4.33 3.38
C GLU A 60 -6.71 4.44 4.89
N GLU A 61 -6.49 3.30 5.57
CA GLU A 61 -6.26 3.23 7.02
C GLU A 61 -4.94 3.89 7.46
N ILE A 62 -3.86 3.69 6.70
CA ILE A 62 -2.56 4.32 6.99
C ILE A 62 -2.50 5.79 6.50
N GLY A 63 -3.40 6.15 5.59
CA GLY A 63 -3.55 7.49 5.04
C GLY A 63 -2.37 7.93 4.17
N PRO A 64 -2.35 9.22 3.76
CA PRO A 64 -1.39 9.73 2.78
C PRO A 64 0.06 9.82 3.30
N THR A 65 0.27 9.61 4.61
CA THR A 65 1.59 9.71 5.23
C THR A 65 1.91 8.51 6.10
N PRO A 66 2.12 7.34 5.46
CA PRO A 66 2.46 6.13 6.17
C PRO A 66 3.84 6.24 6.84
N THR A 67 4.07 5.44 7.87
CA THR A 67 5.44 5.18 8.36
C THR A 67 6.23 4.37 7.32
N ALA A 68 7.55 4.25 7.50
CA ALA A 68 8.36 3.42 6.60
C ALA A 68 7.91 1.95 6.59
N GLU A 69 7.54 1.43 7.76
CA GLU A 69 7.02 0.07 7.95
C GLU A 69 5.69 -0.12 7.22
N GLN A 70 4.78 0.85 7.32
CA GLN A 70 3.48 0.82 6.65
C GLN A 70 3.61 0.92 5.12
N ALA A 71 4.51 1.79 4.64
CA ALA A 71 4.80 1.89 3.20
C ALA A 71 5.40 0.58 2.67
N MET A 72 6.29 -0.06 3.44
CA MET A 72 6.83 -1.38 3.09
C MET A 72 5.75 -2.47 3.09
N LEU A 73 4.86 -2.49 4.08
CA LEU A 73 3.74 -3.42 4.12
C LEU A 73 2.83 -3.26 2.90
N LEU A 74 2.43 -2.01 2.60
CA LEU A 74 1.60 -1.72 1.43
C LEU A 74 2.26 -2.21 0.14
N LYS A 75 3.57 -1.98 -0.02
CA LYS A 75 4.34 -2.49 -1.15
C LYS A 75 4.29 -4.01 -1.25
N TYR A 76 4.51 -4.71 -0.14
CA TYR A 76 4.47 -6.18 -0.14
C TYR A 76 3.06 -6.74 -0.38
N PHE A 77 2.01 -6.09 0.12
CA PHE A 77 0.64 -6.51 -0.20
C PHE A 77 0.33 -6.32 -1.69
N LYS A 78 0.76 -5.21 -2.29
CA LYS A 78 0.69 -4.99 -3.75
C LYS A 78 1.47 -6.06 -4.52
N GLU A 79 2.65 -6.46 -4.03
CA GLU A 79 3.47 -7.50 -4.65
C GLU A 79 2.84 -8.90 -4.53
N ALA A 80 2.18 -9.21 -3.42
CA ALA A 80 1.45 -10.48 -3.25
C ALA A 80 0.29 -10.61 -4.26
N GLY A 81 -0.41 -9.50 -4.54
CA GLY A 81 -1.49 -9.44 -5.52
C GLY A 81 -2.58 -10.48 -5.22
N GLU A 82 -2.90 -11.32 -6.20
CA GLU A 82 -3.89 -12.40 -6.07
C GLU A 82 -3.54 -13.44 -5.01
N ASN A 83 -2.27 -13.56 -4.61
CA ASN A 83 -1.84 -14.50 -3.58
C ASN A 83 -2.03 -13.95 -2.15
N LEU A 84 -2.53 -12.73 -2.00
CA LEU A 84 -2.75 -12.13 -0.69
C LEU A 84 -3.78 -12.97 0.11
N PRO A 85 -3.46 -13.41 1.35
CA PRO A 85 -4.22 -14.44 2.06
C PRO A 85 -5.48 -13.90 2.77
N VAL A 86 -6.38 -13.27 2.02
CA VAL A 86 -7.61 -12.61 2.50
C VAL A 86 -8.88 -13.47 2.30
N ASP A 87 -8.73 -14.72 1.92
CA ASP A 87 -9.78 -15.62 1.44
C ASP A 87 -10.50 -16.43 2.52
N ASP A 88 -10.02 -16.40 3.77
CA ASP A 88 -10.54 -17.26 4.85
C ASP A 88 -10.86 -16.46 6.13
N THR A 89 -9.88 -16.22 6.99
CA THR A 89 -10.09 -15.58 8.29
C THR A 89 -8.98 -14.58 8.63
N PRO A 90 -9.21 -13.64 9.58
CA PRO A 90 -8.14 -12.80 10.11
C PRO A 90 -6.96 -13.63 10.64
N HIS A 91 -7.25 -14.76 11.32
CA HIS A 91 -6.21 -15.66 11.79
C HIS A 91 -5.37 -16.23 10.65
N TRP A 92 -6.04 -16.67 9.57
CA TRP A 92 -5.37 -17.17 8.38
C TRP A 92 -4.48 -16.12 7.73
N PHE A 93 -4.96 -14.88 7.60
CA PHE A 93 -4.19 -13.78 7.04
C PHE A 93 -2.82 -13.63 7.74
N HIS A 94 -2.77 -13.69 9.07
CA HIS A 94 -1.49 -13.67 9.81
C HIS A 94 -0.69 -14.97 9.70
N ALA A 95 -1.35 -16.12 9.62
CA ALA A 95 -0.69 -17.42 9.61
C ALA A 95 -0.04 -17.77 8.26
N ALA A 96 -0.63 -17.33 7.15
CA ALA A 96 -0.23 -17.69 5.79
C ALA A 96 1.21 -17.24 5.49
N TRP A 97 1.62 -16.04 5.91
CA TRP A 97 2.97 -15.51 5.75
C TRP A 97 4.09 -16.32 6.44
N ARG A 98 3.75 -17.28 7.32
CA ARG A 98 4.72 -18.22 7.90
C ARG A 98 4.70 -19.60 7.25
N LYS A 99 3.68 -19.88 6.45
CA LYS A 99 3.32 -21.24 6.01
C LYS A 99 3.39 -21.42 4.49
N PHE A 100 3.25 -20.33 3.74
CA PHE A 100 3.24 -20.31 2.28
C PHE A 100 4.22 -19.27 1.77
N ASP A 101 4.74 -19.49 0.56
CA ASP A 101 5.48 -18.48 -0.20
C ASP A 101 4.47 -17.51 -0.87
N VAL A 102 3.85 -16.65 -0.06
CA VAL A 102 2.88 -15.63 -0.50
C VAL A 102 3.53 -14.70 -1.52
N ILE A 103 4.77 -14.26 -1.24
CA ILE A 103 5.61 -13.56 -2.20
C ILE A 103 6.78 -14.45 -2.58
N TYR A 104 6.63 -15.16 -3.70
CA TYR A 104 7.67 -16.04 -4.21
C TYR A 104 8.96 -15.27 -4.53
N THR A 105 10.08 -15.68 -3.92
CA THR A 105 11.41 -15.13 -4.23
C THR A 105 12.45 -16.25 -4.42
N ARG A 106 13.25 -16.18 -5.49
CA ARG A 106 14.34 -17.15 -5.78
C ARG A 106 15.61 -16.96 -4.95
N GLY A 107 15.55 -16.28 -3.79
CA GLY A 107 16.72 -15.86 -3.00
C GLY A 107 16.59 -16.14 -1.50
N LEU A 108 17.74 -16.17 -0.80
CA LEU A 108 17.84 -16.39 0.65
C LEU A 108 17.34 -15.16 1.43
N GLY A 109 16.07 -15.19 1.80
CA GLY A 109 15.42 -14.19 2.66
C GLY A 109 13.96 -14.03 2.26
N SER A 110 13.08 -14.89 2.78
CA SER A 110 11.66 -14.86 2.43
C SER A 110 11.05 -13.53 2.86
N LYS A 111 10.57 -12.74 1.88
CA LYS A 111 9.84 -11.49 2.11
C LYS A 111 8.69 -11.70 3.08
N ASP A 112 8.12 -12.90 3.11
CA ASP A 112 7.00 -13.25 3.96
C ASP A 112 7.36 -13.21 5.45
N MET A 113 8.61 -13.53 5.82
CA MET A 113 9.07 -13.38 7.21
C MET A 113 9.19 -11.90 7.62
N VAL A 114 9.55 -11.03 6.69
CA VAL A 114 9.57 -9.58 6.91
C VAL A 114 8.14 -9.07 7.05
N VAL A 115 7.24 -9.45 6.15
CA VAL A 115 5.81 -9.09 6.22
C VAL A 115 5.20 -9.58 7.53
N TRP A 116 5.44 -10.83 7.90
CA TRP A 116 4.97 -11.40 9.16
C TRP A 116 5.43 -10.58 10.36
N HIS A 117 6.70 -10.19 10.42
CA HIS A 117 7.22 -9.36 11.50
C HIS A 117 6.56 -7.97 11.52
N LEU A 118 6.45 -7.30 10.37
CA LEU A 118 5.88 -5.95 10.26
C LEU A 118 4.39 -5.93 10.61
N MET A 119 3.63 -6.96 10.24
CA MET A 119 2.21 -7.07 10.59
C MET A 119 1.97 -7.14 12.11
N HIS A 120 2.93 -7.66 12.89
CA HIS A 120 2.77 -7.75 14.36
C HIS A 120 3.04 -6.43 15.08
N ILE A 121 3.68 -5.46 14.42
CA ILE A 121 3.96 -4.15 15.01
C ILE A 121 2.99 -3.06 14.52
N ASP A 122 2.36 -3.25 13.36
CA ASP A 122 1.44 -2.27 12.77
C ASP A 122 -0.02 -2.57 13.09
N LYS A 123 -0.58 -1.81 14.05
CA LYS A 123 -2.00 -1.90 14.42
C LYS A 123 -2.96 -1.52 13.28
N ALA A 124 -2.51 -0.87 12.21
CA ALA A 124 -3.38 -0.57 11.07
C ALA A 124 -3.81 -1.86 10.33
N VAL A 125 -2.98 -2.90 10.35
CA VAL A 125 -3.35 -4.22 9.82
C VAL A 125 -4.55 -4.79 10.57
N ASP A 126 -4.50 -4.81 11.90
CA ASP A 126 -5.60 -5.31 12.74
C ASP A 126 -6.91 -4.56 12.46
N ARG A 127 -6.86 -3.23 12.42
CA ARG A 127 -8.05 -2.39 12.14
C ARG A 127 -8.59 -2.60 10.73
N THR A 128 -7.71 -2.86 9.77
CA THR A 128 -8.12 -3.18 8.39
C THR A 128 -8.82 -4.53 8.35
N LEU A 129 -8.27 -5.55 9.03
CA LEU A 129 -8.86 -6.89 9.12
C LEU A 129 -10.22 -6.87 9.81
N GLU A 130 -10.39 -6.09 10.89
CA GLU A 130 -11.68 -5.92 11.57
C GLU A 130 -12.77 -5.34 10.65
N LYS A 131 -12.39 -4.39 9.78
CA LYS A 131 -13.31 -3.81 8.78
C LYS A 131 -13.55 -4.77 7.61
N PHE A 132 -12.54 -5.53 7.21
CA PHE A 132 -12.59 -6.41 6.06
C PHE A 132 -13.42 -7.68 6.35
N PHE A 133 -13.26 -8.24 7.55
CA PHE A 133 -14.00 -9.39 8.07
C PHE A 133 -14.96 -8.94 9.17
N PRO A 134 -16.08 -8.27 8.83
CA PRO A 134 -17.04 -7.83 9.83
C PRO A 134 -17.60 -9.05 10.59
N PRO A 135 -17.84 -8.93 11.91
CA PRO A 135 -18.49 -9.98 12.66
C PRO A 135 -19.87 -10.30 12.07
N ALA A 136 -20.18 -11.60 11.99
CA ALA A 136 -21.46 -12.12 11.50
C ALA A 136 -22.65 -11.73 12.39
#